data_AF-A0A6I6FBQ4-F1
#
_entry.id   AF-A0A6I6FBQ4-F1
#
_cell.length_a   1.000
_cell.length_b   1.000
_cell.length_c   1.000
_cell.angle_alpha   90.00
_cell.angle_beta   90.00
_cell.angle_gamma   90.00
#
_symmetry.space_group_name_H-M   'P 1'
#
loop_
_entity.id
_entity.type
_entity.pdbx_description
1 polymer ?
#
loop_
_entity_poly.entity_id
_entity_poly.type
_entity_poly.pdbx_seq_one_letter_code
_entity_poly.pdbx_strand_id
1 'polypeptide(L)'
;MHRSSFVLAATTALALAASGQGWAGTSSASSTSSGDITTSWGDRTRIQLTWTDRNSFRDGTLAVADQTCDDRTLYATLTVRTGSGTTLAAEDRHNTRGCGTTTDFRDLRATDPSGIRSVTMTLCRRQAGMPDHCETRYTSFNPYNPSYGF
;
A
#
# COMPACT_ATOMS: atom_id res chain seq x y z
N MET A 1 -32.98 -39.90 21.45
CA MET A 1 -32.47 -39.01 20.38
C MET A 1 -31.10 -38.52 20.83
N HIS A 2 -30.05 -38.94 20.13
CA HIS A 2 -28.65 -38.79 20.54
C HIS A 2 -28.19 -37.33 20.44
N ARG A 3 -27.48 -36.86 21.48
CA ARG A 3 -26.71 -35.61 21.49
C ARG A 3 -25.32 -35.89 20.92
N SER A 4 -24.86 -35.07 20.00
CA SER A 4 -23.47 -35.09 19.51
C SER A 4 -22.84 -33.72 19.71
N SER A 5 -21.95 -33.65 20.69
CA SER A 5 -21.01 -32.55 20.90
C SER A 5 -19.85 -32.69 19.91
N PHE A 6 -19.41 -31.59 19.29
CA PHE A 6 -18.20 -31.57 18.46
C PHE A 6 -17.03 -30.99 19.28
N VAL A 7 -15.96 -31.77 19.40
CA VAL A 7 -14.65 -31.37 19.92
C VAL A 7 -13.75 -31.09 18.71
N LEU A 8 -13.21 -29.87 18.61
CA LEU A 8 -12.19 -29.51 17.62
C LEU A 8 -10.81 -29.84 18.20
N ALA A 9 -10.16 -30.84 17.61
CA ALA A 9 -8.81 -31.26 17.96
C ALA A 9 -7.76 -30.33 17.33
N ALA A 10 -6.75 -29.96 18.12
CA ALA A 10 -5.57 -29.22 17.68
C ALA A 10 -4.66 -30.15 16.86
N THR A 11 -4.38 -29.78 15.60
CA THR A 11 -3.37 -30.43 14.78
C THR A 11 -2.03 -29.70 14.93
N THR A 12 -1.11 -30.30 15.66
CA THR A 12 0.32 -30.04 15.57
C THR A 12 0.82 -30.49 14.20
N ALA A 13 1.20 -29.55 13.33
CA ALA A 13 1.81 -29.88 12.05
C ALA A 13 3.29 -30.26 12.26
N LEU A 14 3.62 -31.51 11.94
CA LEU A 14 5.00 -31.98 11.78
C LEU A 14 5.61 -31.33 10.53
N ALA A 15 6.72 -30.60 10.68
CA ALA A 15 7.56 -30.23 9.56
C ALA A 15 8.45 -31.42 9.18
N LEU A 16 8.12 -32.10 8.08
CA LEU A 16 9.04 -33.05 7.43
C LEU A 16 10.02 -32.26 6.55
N ALA A 17 11.31 -32.37 6.87
CA ALA A 17 12.39 -31.97 5.98
C ALA A 17 12.46 -32.94 4.81
N ALA A 18 12.13 -32.47 3.61
CA ALA A 18 12.40 -33.17 2.36
C ALA A 18 13.64 -32.56 1.70
N SER A 19 14.75 -33.29 1.75
CA SER A 19 15.91 -33.06 0.89
C SER A 19 15.57 -33.53 -0.53
N GLY A 20 15.08 -32.60 -1.36
CA GLY A 20 14.90 -32.80 -2.79
C GLY A 20 15.63 -31.71 -3.55
N GLN A 21 16.70 -32.07 -4.25
CA GLN A 21 17.27 -31.25 -5.32
C GLN A 21 16.25 -31.16 -6.46
N GLY A 22 15.46 -30.10 -6.44
CA GLY A 22 14.56 -29.70 -7.51
C GLY A 22 14.66 -28.20 -7.63
N TRP A 23 15.12 -27.74 -8.81
CA TRP A 23 14.97 -26.39 -9.37
C TRP A 23 14.33 -25.41 -8.39
N ALA A 24 15.17 -24.67 -7.68
CA ALA A 24 14.73 -23.53 -6.90
C ALA A 24 14.06 -22.55 -7.85
N GLY A 25 12.74 -22.70 -8.04
CA GLY A 25 11.89 -21.57 -8.29
C GLY A 25 12.13 -20.66 -7.10
N THR A 26 12.95 -19.63 -7.29
CA THR A 26 13.06 -18.51 -6.37
C THR A 26 11.66 -17.92 -6.27
N SER A 27 10.87 -18.41 -5.33
CA SER A 27 9.72 -17.67 -4.84
C SER A 27 10.32 -16.45 -4.17
N SER A 28 10.47 -15.36 -4.92
CA SER A 28 10.79 -14.05 -4.35
C SER A 28 9.72 -13.78 -3.30
N ALA A 29 10.05 -13.98 -2.03
CA ALA A 29 9.14 -13.72 -0.94
C ALA A 29 8.74 -12.25 -1.06
N SER A 30 7.49 -11.96 -1.39
CA SER A 30 6.98 -10.59 -1.52
C SER A 30 6.80 -9.95 -0.14
N SER A 31 7.01 -8.65 -0.04
CA SER A 31 6.93 -7.90 1.21
C SER A 31 5.84 -6.84 1.12
N THR A 32 4.89 -6.89 2.06
CA THR A 32 3.76 -5.96 2.08
C THR A 32 4.03 -4.83 3.07
N SER A 33 3.92 -3.60 2.59
CA SER A 33 3.92 -2.39 3.41
C SER A 33 2.51 -1.81 3.46
N SER A 34 2.07 -1.35 4.63
CA SER A 34 0.76 -0.71 4.79
C SER A 34 0.85 0.57 5.62
N GLY A 35 -0.07 1.49 5.39
CA GLY A 35 -0.23 2.71 6.17
C GLY A 35 -1.70 3.02 6.35
N ASP A 36 -2.07 3.47 7.54
CA ASP A 36 -3.39 4.01 7.84
C ASP A 36 -3.19 5.37 8.50
N ILE A 37 -3.65 6.41 7.81
CA ILE A 37 -3.22 7.78 8.01
C ILE A 37 -4.45 8.65 8.17
N THR A 38 -4.44 9.46 9.23
CA THR A 38 -5.37 10.58 9.40
C THR A 38 -4.58 11.88 9.29
N THR A 39 -5.05 12.80 8.45
CA THR A 39 -4.44 14.13 8.29
C THR A 39 -4.76 15.03 9.47
N SER A 40 -4.03 16.14 9.61
CA SER A 40 -4.29 17.08 10.71
C SER A 40 -5.70 17.68 10.69
N TRP A 41 -6.34 17.72 9.51
CA TRP A 41 -7.70 18.21 9.35
C TRP A 41 -8.78 17.14 9.55
N GLY A 42 -8.42 15.85 9.65
CA GLY A 42 -9.33 14.77 10.05
C GLY A 42 -9.74 13.79 8.95
N ASP A 43 -9.37 14.02 7.68
CA ASP A 43 -9.63 13.03 6.63
C ASP A 43 -8.65 11.85 6.72
N ARG A 44 -9.04 10.72 6.13
CA ARG A 44 -8.30 9.46 6.30
C ARG A 44 -7.95 8.84 4.96
N THR A 45 -6.79 8.19 4.94
CA THR A 45 -6.35 7.39 3.80
C THR A 45 -5.68 6.12 4.29
N ARG A 46 -5.92 5.01 3.59
CA ARG A 46 -5.26 3.73 3.86
C ARG A 46 -4.58 3.25 2.60
N ILE A 47 -3.34 2.83 2.72
CA ILE A 47 -2.54 2.33 1.60
C ILE A 47 -1.93 0.98 1.94
N GLN A 48 -1.85 0.10 0.95
CA GLN A 48 -1.09 -1.13 1.01
C GLN A 48 -0.32 -1.31 -0.30
N LEU A 49 0.94 -1.70 -0.21
CA LEU A 49 1.82 -1.97 -1.35
C LEU A 49 2.50 -3.31 -1.15
N THR A 50 2.50 -4.15 -2.19
CA THR A 50 3.22 -5.42 -2.17
C THR A 50 4.47 -5.30 -3.02
N TRP A 51 5.62 -5.15 -2.38
CA TRP A 51 6.92 -5.19 -3.01
C TRP A 51 7.24 -6.60 -3.47
N THR A 52 7.79 -6.72 -4.67
CA THR A 52 8.06 -8.04 -5.26
C THR A 52 9.53 -8.27 -5.54
N ASP A 53 10.26 -7.18 -5.80
CA ASP A 53 11.70 -7.15 -5.98
C ASP A 53 12.21 -5.69 -5.87
N ARG A 54 13.50 -5.50 -6.14
CA ARG A 54 14.15 -4.18 -6.13
C ARG A 54 13.57 -3.20 -7.16
N ASN A 55 12.86 -3.71 -8.17
CA ASN A 55 12.41 -2.96 -9.35
C ASN A 55 10.91 -2.66 -9.32
N SER A 56 10.11 -3.35 -8.50
CA SER A 56 8.66 -3.28 -8.63
C SER A 56 7.85 -3.57 -7.36
N PHE A 57 6.66 -2.95 -7.33
CA PHE A 57 5.56 -3.34 -6.46
C PHE A 57 4.31 -3.58 -7.32
N ARG A 58 3.41 -4.44 -6.84
CA ARG A 58 2.13 -4.77 -7.49
C ARG A 58 1.02 -4.94 -6.46
N ASP A 59 -0.20 -5.15 -6.96
CA ASP A 59 -1.39 -5.45 -6.17
C ASP A 59 -1.63 -4.47 -5.02
N GLY A 60 -1.20 -3.21 -5.20
CA GLY A 60 -1.36 -2.19 -4.18
C GLY A 60 -2.78 -1.67 -4.14
N THR A 61 -3.20 -1.25 -2.96
CA THR A 61 -4.51 -0.66 -2.71
C THR A 61 -4.36 0.69 -2.03
N LEU A 62 -5.32 1.58 -2.30
CA LEU A 62 -5.41 2.90 -1.69
C LEU A 62 -6.87 3.22 -1.47
N ALA A 63 -7.23 3.61 -0.26
CA ALA A 63 -8.56 4.06 0.10
C ALA A 63 -8.48 5.51 0.54
N VAL A 64 -9.29 6.39 -0.07
CA VAL A 64 -9.36 7.81 0.26
C VAL A 64 -10.74 8.07 0.86
N ALA A 65 -10.77 8.51 2.13
CA ALA A 65 -12.00 8.72 2.89
C ALA A 65 -12.15 10.18 3.29
N ASP A 66 -13.26 10.79 2.86
CA ASP A 66 -13.71 12.11 3.29
C ASP A 66 -14.49 11.94 4.58
N GLN A 67 -13.87 12.28 5.70
CA GLN A 67 -14.48 12.15 7.04
C GLN A 67 -14.94 13.49 7.58
N THR A 68 -14.36 14.58 7.08
CA THR A 68 -14.63 15.92 7.59
C THR A 68 -15.90 16.52 7.01
N CYS A 69 -16.34 16.07 5.82
CA CYS A 69 -17.55 16.55 5.18
C CYS A 69 -17.57 18.08 5.01
N ASP A 70 -16.41 18.67 4.70
CA ASP A 70 -16.21 20.12 4.64
C ASP A 70 -16.37 20.70 3.22
N ASP A 71 -17.05 19.97 2.33
CA ASP A 71 -17.28 20.29 0.90
C ASP A 71 -16.00 20.51 0.08
N ARG A 72 -14.85 20.02 0.55
CA ARG A 72 -13.58 20.07 -0.20
C ARG A 72 -13.38 18.82 -1.04
N THR A 73 -12.76 19.01 -2.20
CA THR A 73 -12.38 17.86 -3.03
C THR A 73 -11.14 17.20 -2.45
N LEU A 74 -11.27 15.94 -2.04
CA LEU A 74 -10.19 15.15 -1.46
C LEU A 74 -9.56 14.24 -2.52
N TYR A 75 -8.23 14.19 -2.58
CA TYR A 75 -7.51 13.29 -3.47
C TYR A 75 -6.15 12.90 -2.90
N ALA A 76 -5.65 11.74 -3.31
CA ALA A 76 -4.32 11.27 -2.93
C ALA A 76 -3.41 11.15 -4.15
N THR A 77 -2.15 11.52 -3.98
CA THR A 77 -1.10 11.40 -4.99
C THR A 77 -0.04 10.44 -4.48
N LEU A 78 0.37 9.49 -5.31
CA LEU A 78 1.51 8.61 -5.03
C LEU A 78 2.73 9.10 -5.79
N THR A 79 3.86 9.12 -5.12
CA THR A 79 5.13 9.52 -5.70
C THR A 79 6.14 8.42 -5.51
N VAL A 80 6.74 7.96 -6.61
CA VAL A 80 7.72 6.87 -6.64
C VAL A 80 9.09 7.45 -6.90
N ARG A 81 10.02 7.26 -5.97
CA ARG A 81 11.43 7.63 -6.15
C ARG A 81 12.19 6.44 -6.72
N THR A 82 12.78 6.60 -7.89
CA THR A 82 13.48 5.55 -8.63
C THR A 82 14.97 5.46 -8.26
N GLY A 83 15.62 4.38 -8.69
CA GLY A 83 17.04 4.13 -8.54
C GLY A 83 17.93 5.18 -9.20
N SER A 84 17.50 5.71 -10.35
CA SER A 84 18.17 6.79 -11.09
C SER A 84 18.05 8.17 -10.40
N GLY A 85 17.16 8.29 -9.41
CA GLY A 85 16.85 9.56 -8.75
C GLY A 85 15.67 10.31 -9.36
N THR A 86 15.09 9.80 -10.46
CA THR A 86 13.85 10.34 -11.04
C THR A 86 12.67 10.09 -10.10
N THR A 87 11.74 11.04 -10.08
CA THR A 87 10.47 10.93 -9.36
C THR A 87 9.34 10.72 -10.35
N LEU A 88 8.61 9.61 -10.20
CA LEU A 88 7.41 9.32 -10.99
C LEU A 88 6.19 9.64 -10.12
N ALA A 89 5.39 10.63 -10.54
CA ALA A 89 4.09 10.87 -9.93
C ALA A 89 3.06 9.94 -10.57
N ALA A 90 2.31 9.21 -9.75
CA ALA A 90 1.10 8.54 -10.20
C ALA A 90 -0.02 9.56 -10.39
N GLU A 91 -1.03 9.16 -11.16
CA GLU A 91 -2.27 9.92 -11.31
C GLU A 91 -2.95 10.18 -9.96
N ASP A 92 -3.56 11.36 -9.82
CA ASP A 92 -4.34 11.73 -8.66
C ASP A 92 -5.56 10.81 -8.47
N ARG A 93 -5.78 10.38 -7.23
CA ARG A 93 -6.84 9.45 -6.85
C ARG A 93 -7.89 10.18 -6.03
N HIS A 94 -8.95 10.63 -6.70
CA HIS A 94 -10.00 11.48 -6.13
C HIS A 94 -11.09 10.69 -5.41
N ASN A 95 -11.47 11.12 -4.21
CA ASN A 95 -12.72 10.68 -3.62
C ASN A 95 -13.88 11.37 -4.34
N THR A 96 -14.68 10.59 -5.08
CA THR A 96 -15.77 11.09 -5.93
C THR A 96 -17.17 10.73 -5.41
N ARG A 97 -17.23 10.03 -4.26
CA ARG A 97 -18.48 9.48 -3.71
C ARG A 97 -19.17 10.41 -2.70
N GLY A 98 -18.54 11.53 -2.35
CA GLY A 98 -19.10 12.55 -1.45
C GLY A 98 -18.75 12.35 0.03
N CYS A 99 -19.33 13.19 0.87
CA CYS A 99 -19.08 13.23 2.32
C CYS A 99 -19.33 11.87 3.01
N GLY A 100 -18.45 11.51 3.94
CA GLY A 100 -18.57 10.31 4.78
C GLY A 100 -18.28 9.01 4.02
N THR A 101 -17.88 9.11 2.75
CA THR A 101 -17.62 7.95 1.90
C THR A 101 -16.14 7.70 1.72
N THR A 102 -15.84 6.46 1.36
CA THR A 102 -14.51 6.02 0.95
C THR A 102 -14.53 5.62 -0.51
N THR A 103 -13.53 6.08 -1.26
CA THR A 103 -13.23 5.59 -2.61
C THR A 103 -11.99 4.70 -2.55
N ASP A 104 -12.13 3.45 -3.00
CA ASP A 104 -11.06 2.47 -3.06
C ASP A 104 -10.47 2.37 -4.48
N PHE A 105 -9.15 2.38 -4.54
CA PHE A 105 -8.33 2.17 -5.71
C PHE A 105 -7.54 0.89 -5.53
N ARG A 106 -7.49 0.07 -6.57
CA ARG A 106 -6.78 -1.21 -6.59
C ARG A 106 -5.78 -1.24 -7.74
N ASP A 107 -5.02 -2.31 -7.81
CA ASP A 107 -4.08 -2.57 -8.90
C ASP A 107 -3.00 -1.50 -9.03
N LEU A 108 -2.65 -0.85 -7.92
CA LEU A 108 -1.52 0.06 -7.88
C LEU A 108 -0.24 -0.75 -8.10
N ARG A 109 0.52 -0.36 -9.12
CA ARG A 109 1.77 -1.01 -9.50
C ARG A 109 2.72 0.00 -10.10
N ALA A 110 4.00 -0.25 -9.93
CA ALA A 110 5.04 0.42 -10.67
C ALA A 110 6.21 -0.53 -10.88
N THR A 111 6.90 -0.33 -11.99
CA THR A 111 8.15 -1.02 -12.32
C THR A 111 9.11 0.01 -12.90
N ASP A 112 10.34 0.02 -12.42
CA ASP A 112 11.39 0.87 -12.96
C ASP A 112 12.70 0.08 -13.11
N PRO A 113 13.36 0.08 -14.29
CA PRO A 113 14.59 -0.68 -14.52
C PRO A 113 15.77 -0.29 -13.60
N SER A 114 15.85 0.98 -13.19
CA SER A 114 16.89 1.45 -12.27
C SER A 114 16.65 1.00 -10.83
N GLY A 115 15.43 0.56 -10.53
CA GLY A 115 14.97 0.16 -9.21
C GLY A 115 13.95 1.15 -8.65
N ILE A 116 13.18 0.73 -7.66
CA ILE A 116 12.34 1.63 -6.88
C ILE A 116 12.95 1.75 -5.49
N ARG A 117 13.19 2.98 -5.03
CA ARG A 117 13.76 3.27 -3.70
C ARG A 117 12.67 3.40 -2.65
N SER A 118 11.63 4.17 -2.96
CA SER A 118 10.54 4.43 -2.01
C SER A 118 9.27 4.87 -2.72
N VAL A 119 8.15 4.68 -2.05
CA VAL A 119 6.86 5.27 -2.41
C VAL A 119 6.42 6.19 -1.28
N THR A 120 6.07 7.42 -1.61
CA THR A 120 5.39 8.35 -0.70
C THR A 120 3.95 8.54 -1.14
N MET A 121 3.08 8.76 -0.16
CA MET A 121 1.70 9.16 -0.42
C MET A 121 1.44 10.50 0.24
N THR A 122 0.81 11.39 -0.52
CA THR A 122 0.37 12.72 -0.09
C THR A 122 -1.14 12.77 -0.22
N LEU A 123 -1.83 13.15 0.86
CA LEU A 123 -3.26 13.43 0.83
C LEU A 123 -3.46 14.93 0.68
N CYS A 124 -4.24 15.34 -0.30
CA CYS A 124 -4.51 16.72 -0.62
C CYS A 124 -6.01 16.99 -0.58
N ARG A 125 -6.38 18.18 -0.10
CA ARG A 125 -7.73 18.70 -0.24
C ARG A 125 -7.71 20.03 -0.98
N ARG A 126 -8.68 20.20 -1.88
CA ARG A 126 -8.83 21.36 -2.75
C ARG A 126 -10.10 22.13 -2.42
N GLN A 127 -9.96 23.45 -2.40
CA GLN A 127 -11.07 24.39 -2.32
C GLN A 127 -10.94 25.39 -3.49
N ALA A 128 -12.05 25.70 -4.14
CA ALA A 128 -12.06 26.62 -5.28
C ALA A 128 -11.45 27.99 -4.89
N GLY A 129 -10.53 28.49 -5.73
CA GLY A 129 -9.86 29.78 -5.52
C GLY A 129 -8.75 29.78 -4.47
N MET A 130 -8.41 28.63 -3.88
CA MET A 130 -7.35 28.49 -2.88
C MET A 130 -6.30 27.47 -3.35
N PRO A 131 -5.03 27.61 -2.93
CA PRO A 131 -4.03 26.55 -3.12
C PRO A 131 -4.46 25.25 -2.44
N ASP A 132 -4.07 24.11 -3.01
CA ASP A 132 -4.31 22.80 -2.43
C ASP A 132 -3.58 22.66 -1.09
N HIS A 133 -4.27 22.11 -0.08
CA HIS A 133 -3.69 21.82 1.22
C HIS A 133 -3.32 20.35 1.29
N CYS A 134 -2.02 20.06 1.35
CA CYS A 134 -1.48 18.70 1.20
C CYS A 134 -0.64 18.28 2.41
N GLU A 135 -0.76 17.00 2.79
CA GLU A 135 0.03 16.36 3.83
C GLU A 135 0.63 15.04 3.35
N THR A 136 1.97 14.95 3.39
CA THR A 136 2.69 13.70 3.15
C THR A 136 2.90 12.98 4.49
N ARG A 137 2.21 11.85 4.66
CA ARG A 137 2.20 11.10 5.93
C ARG A 137 2.59 9.63 5.78
N TYR A 138 2.77 9.17 4.54
CA TYR A 138 3.24 7.82 4.25
C TYR A 138 4.59 7.84 3.56
N THR A 139 5.47 6.95 3.96
CA THR A 139 6.65 6.58 3.17
C THR A 139 6.92 5.10 3.38
N SER A 140 6.99 4.34 2.29
CA SER A 140 7.46 2.96 2.28
C SER A 140 8.77 2.90 1.50
N PHE A 141 9.81 2.36 2.14
CA PHE A 141 11.08 2.08 1.49
C PHE A 141 11.05 0.68 0.90
N ASN A 142 11.66 0.50 -0.27
CA ASN A 142 11.75 -0.81 -0.90
C ASN A 142 12.66 -1.72 -0.06
N PRO A 143 12.15 -2.82 0.51
CA PRO A 143 12.92 -3.71 1.36
C PRO A 143 14.00 -4.51 0.61
N TYR A 144 13.92 -4.59 -0.72
CA TYR A 144 14.92 -5.26 -1.56
C TYR A 144 16.01 -4.31 -2.06
N ASN A 145 16.01 -3.05 -1.62
CA ASN A 145 17.06 -2.11 -1.97
C ASN A 145 18.22 -2.20 -0.94
N PRO A 146 19.43 -2.64 -1.35
CA PRO A 146 20.55 -2.85 -0.43
C PRO A 146 21.03 -1.58 0.28
N SER A 147 20.66 -0.39 -0.21
CA SER A 147 20.97 0.88 0.46
C SER A 147 20.19 1.13 1.76
N TYR A 148 19.18 0.30 2.06
CA TYR A 148 18.33 0.41 3.25
C TYR A 148 18.36 -0.87 4.12
N GLY A 149 19.34 -1.76 3.89
CA GLY A 149 19.62 -2.87 4.81
C GLY A 149 20.30 -2.34 6.07
N PHE A 150 19.67 -2.57 7.23
CA PHE A 150 20.27 -2.34 8.54
C PHE A 150 21.44 -3.28 8.80
#